data_AF-A0A2A5CUU6-F1
#
_entry.id   AF-A0A2A5CUU6-F1
#
_cell.length_a   1.000
_cell.length_b   1.000
_cell.length_c   1.000
_cell.angle_alpha   90.00
_cell.angle_beta   90.00
_cell.angle_gamma   90.00
#
_symmetry.space_group_name_H-M   'P 1'
#
loop_
_entity.id
_entity.type
_entity.pdbx_description
1 polymer ?
#
loop_
_entity_poly.entity_id
_entity_poly.type
_entity_poly.pdbx_seq_one_letter_code
_entity_poly.pdbx_strand_id
1 'polypeptide(L)'
;MSNKKKLYMNIAKACLNAINQTSKETTDEAYDKVFEAIDTAFTEQYGVLGSDYQNIRHSLETIANLSEEEACKAPSLAKLALMPTH
;
A
#
# COMPACT_ATOMS: atom_id res chain seq x y z
N MET A 1 -3.73 -19.60 -2.07
CA MET A 1 -2.34 -19.28 -2.48
C MET A 1 -1.85 -18.13 -1.61
N SER A 2 -0.66 -18.20 -1.04
CA SER A 2 -0.15 -17.12 -0.16
C SER A 2 -0.11 -15.78 -0.88
N ASN A 3 -0.48 -14.70 -0.19
CA ASN A 3 -0.56 -13.34 -0.74
C ASN A 3 0.74 -12.93 -1.47
N LYS A 4 1.88 -13.37 -0.95
CA LYS A 4 3.22 -13.25 -1.57
C LYS A 4 3.33 -13.93 -2.94
N LYS A 5 2.76 -15.12 -3.14
CA LYS A 5 2.81 -15.83 -4.43
C LYS A 5 2.01 -15.08 -5.49
N LYS A 6 0.90 -14.44 -5.11
CA LYS A 6 0.10 -13.59 -6.00
C LYS A 6 0.84 -12.31 -6.37
N LEU A 7 1.50 -11.65 -5.41
CA LEU A 7 2.37 -10.49 -5.64
C LEU A 7 3.47 -10.82 -6.64
N TYR A 8 4.27 -11.85 -6.37
CA TYR A 8 5.38 -12.24 -7.25
C TYR A 8 4.90 -12.66 -8.65
N MET A 9 3.71 -13.27 -8.75
CA MET A 9 3.12 -13.61 -10.04
C MET A 9 2.66 -12.36 -10.81
N ASN A 10 2.11 -11.35 -10.12
CA ASN A 10 1.69 -10.09 -10.73
C ASN A 10 2.90 -9.27 -11.19
N ILE A 11 3.94 -9.19 -10.37
CA ILE A 11 5.23 -8.61 -10.74
C ILE A 11 5.78 -9.31 -11.98
N ALA A 12 5.89 -10.65 -11.95
CA ALA A 12 6.42 -11.40 -13.09
C ALA A 12 5.62 -11.19 -14.39
N LYS A 13 4.28 -11.11 -14.30
CA LYS A 13 3.41 -10.79 -15.44
C LYS A 13 3.64 -9.38 -15.97
N ALA A 14 3.80 -8.41 -15.09
CA ALA A 14 4.01 -7.03 -15.46
C ALA A 14 5.40 -6.83 -16.09
N CYS A 15 6.43 -7.50 -15.55
CA CYS A 15 7.76 -7.56 -16.16
C CYS A 15 7.72 -8.20 -17.57
N LEU A 16 7.04 -9.34 -17.71
CA LEU A 16 6.89 -10.03 -19.00
C LEU A 16 6.14 -9.18 -20.02
N ASN A 17 5.10 -8.46 -19.60
CA ASN A 17 4.37 -7.55 -20.49
C ASN A 17 5.24 -6.38 -20.96
N ALA A 18 6.00 -5.76 -20.07
CA ALA A 18 6.93 -4.69 -20.44
C ALA A 18 8.00 -5.18 -21.43
N ILE A 19 8.58 -6.36 -21.19
CA ILE A 19 9.56 -6.99 -22.10
C ILE A 19 8.93 -7.36 -23.46
N ASN A 20 7.69 -7.82 -23.48
CA ASN A 20 7.02 -8.19 -24.72
C ASN A 20 6.55 -6.98 -25.54
N GLN A 21 6.37 -5.81 -24.91
CA GLN A 21 5.97 -4.57 -25.58
C GLN A 21 7.17 -3.75 -26.11
N THR A 22 8.38 -4.02 -25.64
CA THR A 22 9.61 -3.24 -25.92
C THR A 22 10.33 -3.63 -27.22
N SER A 23 9.64 -4.26 -28.18
CA SER A 23 10.20 -4.62 -29.51
C SER A 23 10.80 -3.45 -30.32
N LYS A 24 10.67 -2.20 -29.86
CA LYS A 24 11.21 -0.98 -30.48
C LYS A 24 11.86 0.01 -29.49
N GLU A 25 11.99 -0.34 -28.22
CA GLU A 25 12.42 0.58 -27.17
C GLU A 25 13.84 0.27 -26.69
N THR A 26 14.52 1.29 -26.17
CA THR A 26 15.85 1.12 -25.59
C THR A 26 15.77 0.28 -24.31
N THR A 27 16.87 -0.40 -23.98
CA THR A 27 16.90 -1.29 -22.81
C THR A 27 16.58 -0.55 -21.50
N ASP A 28 16.97 0.73 -21.39
CA ASP A 28 16.67 1.57 -20.23
C ASP A 28 15.17 1.88 -20.10
N GLU A 29 14.48 2.23 -21.19
CA GLU A 29 13.03 2.45 -21.20
C GLU A 29 12.24 1.17 -20.82
N ALA A 30 12.76 0.01 -21.21
CA ALA A 30 12.21 -1.28 -20.80
C ALA A 30 12.35 -1.51 -19.29
N TYR A 31 13.49 -1.15 -18.69
CA TYR A 31 13.70 -1.25 -17.26
C TYR A 31 12.80 -0.31 -16.47
N ASP A 32 12.63 0.94 -16.91
CA ASP A 32 11.76 1.92 -16.25
C ASP A 32 10.31 1.44 -16.23
N LYS A 33 9.80 0.89 -17.34
CA LYS A 33 8.45 0.31 -17.39
C LYS A 33 8.28 -0.89 -16.47
N VAL A 34 9.32 -1.71 -16.32
CA VAL A 34 9.32 -2.83 -15.36
C VAL A 34 9.26 -2.29 -13.94
N PHE A 35 10.02 -1.25 -13.60
CA PHE A 35 9.98 -0.62 -12.28
C PHE A 35 8.61 -0.02 -11.96
N GLU A 36 8.00 0.73 -12.87
CA GLU A 36 6.66 1.30 -12.69
C GLU A 36 5.60 0.22 -12.49
N ALA A 37 5.69 -0.87 -13.25
CA ALA A 37 4.82 -2.04 -13.13
C ALA A 37 4.93 -2.71 -11.74
N ILE A 38 6.15 -2.83 -11.22
CA ILE A 38 6.41 -3.36 -9.88
C ILE A 38 5.82 -2.44 -8.82
N ASP A 39 6.10 -1.14 -8.91
CA ASP A 39 5.65 -0.15 -7.94
C ASP A 39 4.12 -0.06 -7.90
N THR A 40 3.48 -0.13 -9.07
CA THR A 40 2.01 -0.21 -9.18
C THR A 40 1.47 -1.47 -8.50
N ALA A 41 2.04 -2.64 -8.78
CA ALA A 41 1.59 -3.90 -8.17
C ALA A 41 1.78 -3.92 -6.64
N PHE A 42 2.86 -3.31 -6.14
CA PHE A 42 3.08 -3.13 -4.70
C PHE A 42 2.08 -2.15 -4.10
N THR A 43 1.84 -1.01 -4.75
CA THR A 43 0.90 0.00 -4.30
C THR A 43 -0.54 -0.52 -4.29
N GLU A 44 -0.96 -1.29 -5.29
CA GLU A 44 -2.28 -1.94 -5.31
C GLU A 44 -2.44 -2.96 -4.17
N GLN A 45 -1.39 -3.70 -3.85
CA GLN A 45 -1.47 -4.78 -2.88
C GLN A 45 -1.23 -4.33 -1.43
N TYR A 46 -0.47 -3.25 -1.24
CA TYR A 46 -0.05 -2.77 0.07
C TYR A 46 -0.38 -1.32 0.35
N GLY A 47 -0.83 -0.53 -0.64
CA GLY A 47 -1.20 0.88 -0.45
C GLY A 47 -2.32 1.05 0.57
N VAL A 48 -3.34 0.19 0.50
CA VAL A 48 -4.41 0.15 1.51
C VAL A 48 -3.85 -0.21 2.89
N LEU A 49 -2.95 -1.20 2.95
CA LEU A 49 -2.32 -1.63 4.20
C LEU A 49 -1.44 -0.54 4.83
N GLY A 50 -0.74 0.23 4.00
CA GLY A 50 0.07 1.37 4.40
C GLY A 50 -0.79 2.52 4.91
N SER A 51 -1.87 2.85 4.20
CA SER A 51 -2.86 3.86 4.61
C SER A 51 -3.51 3.48 5.94
N ASP A 52 -4.01 2.25 6.07
CA ASP A 52 -4.63 1.76 7.29
C ASP A 52 -3.63 1.79 8.47
N TYR A 53 -2.37 1.39 8.23
CA TYR A 53 -1.32 1.47 9.25
C TYR A 53 -1.05 2.91 9.71
N GLN A 54 -0.94 3.87 8.79
CA GLN A 54 -0.73 5.29 9.12
C GLN A 54 -1.92 5.85 9.90
N ASN A 55 -3.15 5.54 9.48
CA ASN A 55 -4.37 6.00 10.15
C ASN A 55 -4.49 5.43 11.57
N ILE A 56 -4.21 4.13 11.76
CA ILE A 56 -4.20 3.49 13.07
C ILE A 56 -3.12 4.11 13.96
N ARG A 57 -1.90 4.29 13.43
CA ARG A 57 -0.78 4.88 14.18
C ARG A 57 -1.12 6.30 14.64
N HIS A 58 -1.61 7.15 13.74
CA HIS A 58 -1.97 8.52 14.06
C HIS A 58 -3.09 8.59 15.11
N SER A 59 -4.08 7.70 15.02
CA SER A 59 -5.17 7.62 15.99
C SER A 59 -4.68 7.17 17.37
N LEU A 60 -3.75 6.23 17.44
CA LEU A 60 -3.12 5.81 18.69
C LEU A 60 -2.26 6.93 19.30
N GLU A 61 -1.50 7.66 18.49
CA GLU A 61 -0.75 8.83 18.93
C GLU A 61 -1.68 9.93 19.47
N THR A 62 -2.84 10.13 18.82
CA THR A 62 -3.86 11.07 19.30
C THR A 62 -4.43 10.64 20.65
N ILE A 63 -4.79 9.36 20.80
CA ILE A 63 -5.30 8.80 22.05
C ILE A 63 -4.26 8.91 23.18
N ALA A 64 -2.99 8.64 22.89
CA ALA A 64 -1.91 8.71 23.87
C ALA A 64 -1.66 10.13 24.40
N ASN A 65 -2.01 11.15 23.61
CA ASN A 65 -1.85 12.56 23.96
C ASN A 65 -3.14 13.20 24.52
N LEU A 66 -4.22 12.44 24.71
CA LEU A 66 -5.43 12.97 25.33
C LEU A 66 -5.19 13.33 26.80
N SER A 67 -5.79 14.45 27.22
CA SER A 67 -5.89 14.80 28.64
C SER A 67 -6.93 13.91 29.35
N GLU A 68 -6.89 13.86 30.68
CA GLU A 68 -7.85 13.08 31.48
C GLU A 68 -9.31 13.51 31.24
N GLU A 69 -9.54 14.80 31.00
CA GLU A 69 -10.86 15.37 30.68
C GLU A 69 -11.39 14.91 29.31
N GLU A 70 -10.48 14.54 28.42
CA GLU A 70 -10.78 14.12 27.05
C GLU A 70 -10.72 12.61 26.84
N ALA A 71 -10.35 11.84 27.87
CA ALA A 71 -10.24 10.39 27.82
C ALA A 71 -11.53 9.70 27.33
N CYS A 72 -12.70 10.35 27.54
CA CYS A 72 -13.99 9.88 27.02
C CYS A 72 -14.07 9.81 25.48
N LYS A 73 -13.20 10.53 24.76
CA LYS A 73 -13.09 10.54 23.29
C LYS A 73 -12.26 9.37 22.75
N ALA A 74 -11.47 8.68 23.59
CA ALA A 74 -10.60 7.61 23.13
C ALA A 74 -11.36 6.46 22.42
N PRO A 75 -12.54 6.00 22.89
CA PRO A 75 -13.28 4.94 22.20
C PRO A 75 -13.82 5.34 20.83
N SER A 76 -14.18 6.61 20.60
CA SER A 76 -14.66 7.07 19.30
C SER A 76 -13.51 7.23 18.31
N LEU A 77 -12.37 7.75 18.74
CA LEU A 77 -11.14 7.83 17.95
C LEU A 77 -10.65 6.44 17.53
N ALA A 78 -10.65 5.47 18.44
CA ALA A 78 -10.29 4.09 18.14
C ALA A 78 -11.25 3.46 17.11
N LYS A 79 -12.55 3.70 17.22
CA LYS A 79 -13.54 3.19 16.25
C LYS A 79 -13.35 3.79 14.86
N LEU A 80 -13.07 5.09 14.78
CA LEU A 80 -12.78 5.77 13.50
C LEU A 80 -11.54 5.18 12.83
N ALA A 81 -10.49 4.90 13.59
CA ALA A 81 -9.23 4.32 13.09
C ALA A 81 -9.38 2.89 12.54
N LEU A 82 -10.41 2.17 12.97
CA LEU A 82 -10.72 0.81 12.54
C LEU A 82 -11.64 0.76 11.32
N MET A 83 -12.16 1.90 10.86
CA MET A 83 -12.98 1.94 9.66
C MET A 83 -12.07 1.80 8.42
N PRO A 84 -12.42 0.95 7.44
CA PRO A 84 -11.61 0.78 6.25
C PRO A 84 -11.49 2.11 5.49
N THR A 85 -10.27 2.47 5.11
CA THR A 85 -10.03 3.55 4.15
C THR A 85 -10.40 3.00 2.76
N HIS A 86 -11.59 3.38 2.26
CA HIS A 86 -12.12 2.92 0.96
C HIS A 86 -11.31 3.42 -0.22
#